data_AF-A0A1Y1MVC8-F1
#
_entry.id   AF-A0A1Y1MVC8-F1
#
_cell.length_a   1.000
_cell.length_b   1.000
_cell.length_c   1.000
_cell.angle_alpha   90.00
_cell.angle_beta   90.00
_cell.angle_gamma   90.00
#
_symmetry.space_group_name_H-M   'P 1'
#
loop_
_entity.id
_entity.type
_entity.pdbx_description
1 polymer ?
#
loop_
_entity_poly.entity_id
_entity_poly.type
_entity_poly.pdbx_seq_one_letter_code
_entity_poly.pdbx_strand_id
1 'polypeptide(L)'
;AIEEKCGGNSNLNRRNHHTGQEQIIKTQEKNIEQLRNEIRGQKQECERRFTIHEKKIEGLHQQHVGFTQQVDYEFKKVEHQIAKQEKITDQKITDLDNKVERNTEEIEEIKEKIKEEKPINTQNASTIIYKTEGLTTLKPKKFDGSFRSVHPVNFLKSLENYWMNMHLKEEQKMNIMEDYLEGCAKAWTDLHQSEWRNFKEFKREFLEQFWSTEKQNKIRHQLNMPRLYNARNGSYTDHVWYWVSKTAHLEPRIKEDQLIEALVDHFPRDIQMVLYAAQAKTIKNLTEILEKIQETN
;
A
#
# COMPACT_ATOMS: atom_id res chain seq x y z
N ALA A 1 -82.51 -62.69 -55.99
CA ALA A 1 -81.06 -62.71 -55.76
C ALA A 1 -80.61 -61.28 -55.49
N ILE A 2 -79.64 -61.10 -54.60
CA ILE A 2 -79.04 -59.82 -54.13
C ILE A 2 -79.69 -59.28 -52.85
N GLU A 3 -79.26 -59.81 -51.70
CA GLU A 3 -79.19 -59.07 -50.43
C GLU A 3 -78.35 -59.84 -49.41
N GLU A 4 -77.03 -59.95 -49.61
CA GLU A 4 -76.13 -60.48 -48.55
C GLU A 4 -74.63 -60.24 -48.82
N LYS A 5 -74.16 -58.98 -49.02
CA LYS A 5 -72.70 -58.71 -49.13
C LYS A 5 -72.16 -57.41 -48.51
N CYS A 6 -72.93 -56.66 -47.72
CA CYS A 6 -72.45 -55.36 -47.19
C CYS A 6 -72.00 -55.34 -45.71
N GLY A 7 -72.10 -56.43 -44.95
CA GLY A 7 -71.73 -56.46 -43.52
C GLY A 7 -70.26 -56.79 -43.19
N GLY A 8 -69.50 -57.36 -44.13
CA GLY A 8 -68.14 -57.86 -43.87
C GLY A 8 -67.04 -56.79 -43.86
N ASN A 9 -67.21 -55.72 -44.65
CA ASN A 9 -66.13 -54.75 -44.91
C ASN A 9 -66.01 -53.68 -43.81
N SER A 10 -67.10 -53.34 -43.13
CA SER A 10 -67.12 -52.36 -42.03
C SER A 10 -66.50 -52.91 -40.73
N ASN A 11 -66.70 -54.19 -40.45
CA ASN A 11 -66.12 -54.87 -39.28
C ASN A 11 -64.61 -55.11 -39.43
N LEU A 12 -64.12 -55.42 -40.64
CA LEU A 12 -62.69 -55.57 -40.91
C LEU A 12 -61.95 -54.23 -40.74
N ASN A 13 -62.53 -53.13 -41.24
CA ASN A 13 -61.92 -51.80 -41.19
C ASN A 13 -61.89 -51.23 -39.75
N ARG A 14 -62.93 -51.49 -38.94
CA ARG A 14 -62.92 -51.18 -37.49
C ARG A 14 -61.88 -51.98 -36.72
N ARG A 15 -61.72 -53.29 -37.02
CA ARG A 15 -60.67 -54.12 -36.41
C ARG A 15 -59.28 -53.58 -36.73
N ASN A 16 -59.00 -53.29 -38.00
CA ASN A 16 -57.70 -52.78 -38.41
C ASN A 16 -57.37 -51.40 -37.80
N HIS A 17 -58.37 -50.52 -37.67
CA HIS A 17 -58.20 -49.24 -37.00
C HIS A 17 -57.94 -49.38 -35.49
N HIS A 18 -58.64 -50.30 -34.82
CA HIS A 18 -58.43 -50.60 -33.41
C HIS A 18 -57.03 -51.18 -33.14
N THR A 19 -56.58 -52.12 -33.98
CA THR A 19 -55.22 -52.69 -33.90
C THR A 19 -54.13 -51.64 -34.13
N GLY A 20 -54.34 -50.70 -35.05
CA GLY A 20 -53.42 -49.58 -35.27
C GLY A 20 -53.33 -48.62 -34.08
N GLN A 21 -54.47 -48.31 -33.47
CA GLN A 21 -54.53 -47.49 -32.25
C GLN A 21 -53.85 -48.18 -31.06
N GLU A 22 -54.05 -49.48 -30.89
CA GLU A 22 -53.37 -50.27 -29.84
C GLU A 22 -51.84 -50.26 -30.00
N GLN A 23 -51.32 -50.34 -31.24
CA GLN A 23 -49.88 -50.27 -31.50
C GLN A 23 -49.29 -48.90 -31.18
N ILE A 24 -50.04 -47.83 -31.47
CA ILE A 24 -49.65 -46.45 -31.12
C ILE A 24 -49.60 -46.29 -29.60
N ILE A 25 -50.63 -46.74 -28.88
CA ILE A 25 -50.70 -46.68 -27.41
C ILE A 25 -49.52 -47.45 -26.79
N LYS A 26 -49.26 -48.68 -27.23
CA LYS A 26 -48.11 -49.48 -26.75
C LYS A 26 -46.76 -48.79 -26.98
N THR A 27 -46.62 -48.09 -28.11
CA THR A 27 -45.41 -47.33 -28.43
C THR A 27 -45.28 -46.10 -27.52
N GLN A 28 -46.38 -45.39 -27.27
CA GLN A 28 -46.41 -44.24 -26.36
C GLN A 28 -46.11 -44.66 -24.91
N GLU A 29 -46.68 -45.77 -24.44
CA GLU A 29 -46.41 -46.33 -23.10
C GLU A 29 -44.93 -46.67 -22.93
N LYS A 30 -44.31 -47.29 -23.94
CA LYS A 30 -42.88 -47.58 -23.94
C LYS A 30 -42.03 -46.31 -23.87
N ASN A 31 -42.38 -45.27 -24.64
CA ASN A 31 -41.67 -43.99 -24.64
C ASN A 31 -41.82 -43.27 -23.28
N ILE A 32 -43.02 -43.28 -22.69
CA ILE A 32 -43.27 -42.70 -21.36
C ILE A 32 -42.43 -43.43 -20.31
N GLU A 33 -42.36 -44.76 -20.37
CA GLU A 33 -41.56 -45.54 -19.43
C GLU A 33 -40.05 -45.26 -19.57
N GLN A 34 -39.56 -45.07 -20.80
CA GLN A 34 -38.18 -44.64 -21.04
C GLN A 34 -37.90 -43.26 -20.44
N LEU A 35 -38.77 -42.27 -20.69
CA LEU A 35 -38.63 -40.92 -20.12
C LEU A 35 -38.67 -40.93 -18.58
N ARG A 36 -39.55 -41.75 -17.98
CA ARG A 36 -39.60 -41.92 -16.51
C ARG A 36 -38.30 -42.46 -15.96
N ASN A 37 -37.69 -43.42 -16.64
CA ASN A 37 -36.40 -43.99 -16.23
C ASN A 37 -35.26 -42.99 -16.38
N GLU A 38 -35.26 -42.19 -17.45
CA GLU A 38 -34.28 -41.13 -17.65
C GLU A 38 -34.38 -40.02 -16.59
N ILE A 39 -35.60 -39.54 -16.31
CA ILE A 39 -35.85 -38.56 -15.24
C ILE A 39 -35.40 -39.10 -13.87
N ARG A 40 -35.68 -40.39 -13.60
CA ARG A 40 -35.24 -41.06 -12.36
C ARG A 40 -33.73 -41.09 -12.24
N GLY A 41 -33.03 -41.43 -13.33
CA GLY A 41 -31.57 -41.43 -13.39
C GLY A 41 -30.97 -40.04 -13.18
N GLN A 42 -31.53 -39.03 -13.86
CA GLN A 42 -31.10 -37.64 -13.69
C GLN A 42 -31.32 -37.13 -12.25
N LYS A 43 -32.45 -37.49 -11.62
CA LYS A 43 -32.73 -37.15 -10.22
C LYS A 43 -31.67 -37.75 -9.29
N GLN A 44 -31.37 -39.04 -9.43
CA GLN A 44 -30.36 -39.71 -8.61
C GLN A 44 -28.96 -39.10 -8.79
N GLU A 45 -28.58 -38.76 -10.02
CA GLU A 45 -27.29 -38.10 -10.27
C GLU A 45 -27.24 -36.69 -9.68
N CYS A 46 -28.34 -35.93 -9.77
CA CYS A 46 -28.45 -34.61 -9.15
C CYS A 46 -28.28 -34.70 -7.63
N GLU A 47 -28.96 -35.66 -7.00
CA GLU A 47 -28.90 -35.90 -5.55
C GLU A 47 -27.49 -36.30 -5.10
N ARG A 48 -26.83 -37.19 -5.86
CA ARG A 48 -25.42 -37.56 -5.64
C ARG A 48 -24.50 -36.35 -5.71
N ARG A 49 -24.69 -35.47 -6.70
CA ARG A 49 -23.89 -34.24 -6.84
C ARG A 49 -24.13 -33.27 -5.69
N PHE A 50 -25.37 -33.11 -5.23
CA PHE A 50 -25.70 -32.28 -4.07
C PHE A 50 -24.98 -32.77 -2.82
N THR A 51 -25.03 -34.07 -2.52
CA THR A 51 -24.32 -34.63 -1.36
C THR A 51 -22.81 -34.40 -1.42
N ILE A 52 -22.20 -34.50 -2.61
CA ILE A 52 -20.76 -34.22 -2.78
C ILE A 52 -20.44 -32.75 -2.52
N HIS A 53 -21.27 -31.84 -3.05
CA HIS A 53 -21.08 -30.41 -2.83
C HIS A 53 -21.29 -30.02 -1.36
N GLU A 54 -22.28 -30.61 -0.68
CA GLU A 54 -22.54 -30.40 0.74
C GLU A 54 -21.33 -30.78 1.60
N LYS A 55 -20.77 -31.99 1.39
CA LYS A 55 -19.53 -32.43 2.06
C LYS A 55 -18.35 -31.50 1.77
N LYS A 56 -18.24 -30.98 0.55
CA LYS A 56 -17.17 -30.03 0.18
C LYS A 56 -17.35 -28.70 0.91
N ILE A 57 -18.58 -28.21 1.04
CA ILE A 57 -18.90 -26.98 1.78
C ILE A 57 -18.58 -27.17 3.27
N GLU A 58 -18.95 -28.30 3.87
CA GLU A 58 -18.60 -28.62 5.26
C GLU A 58 -17.08 -28.66 5.49
N GLY A 59 -16.34 -29.30 4.58
CA GLY A 59 -14.87 -29.33 4.66
C GLY A 59 -14.23 -27.93 4.56
N LEU A 60 -14.71 -27.10 3.63
CA LEU A 60 -14.26 -25.71 3.51
C LEU A 60 -14.62 -24.88 4.74
N HIS A 61 -15.80 -25.10 5.32
CA HIS A 61 -16.23 -24.42 6.54
C HIS A 61 -15.32 -24.77 7.72
N GLN A 62 -15.00 -26.05 7.91
CA GLN A 62 -14.07 -26.49 8.96
C GLN A 62 -12.66 -25.90 8.78
N GLN A 63 -12.16 -25.83 7.54
CA GLN A 63 -10.89 -25.17 7.23
C GLN A 63 -10.92 -23.67 7.56
N HIS A 64 -12.01 -22.98 7.20
CA HIS A 64 -12.18 -21.56 7.50
C HIS A 64 -12.22 -21.28 9.01
N VAL A 65 -12.93 -22.12 9.77
CA VAL A 65 -12.97 -22.02 11.24
C VAL A 65 -11.57 -22.21 11.84
N GLY A 66 -10.81 -23.20 11.36
CA GLY A 66 -9.43 -23.42 11.80
C GLY A 66 -8.52 -22.23 11.49
N PHE A 67 -8.61 -21.65 10.30
CA PHE A 67 -7.85 -20.46 9.94
C PHE A 67 -8.21 -19.25 10.81
N THR A 68 -9.50 -19.06 11.09
CA THR A 68 -9.99 -17.97 11.95
C THR A 68 -9.42 -18.08 13.37
N GLN A 69 -9.43 -19.28 13.96
CA GLN A 69 -8.86 -19.53 15.28
C GLN A 69 -7.35 -19.28 15.33
N GLN A 70 -6.63 -19.65 14.26
CA GLN A 70 -5.19 -19.40 14.16
C GLN A 70 -4.88 -17.90 14.06
N VAL A 71 -5.66 -17.16 13.26
CA VAL A 71 -5.53 -15.70 13.16
C VAL A 71 -5.81 -15.04 14.50
N ASP A 72 -6.87 -15.44 15.21
CA ASP A 72 -7.19 -14.91 16.54
C ASP A 72 -6.06 -15.17 17.56
N TYR A 73 -5.43 -16.34 17.50
CA TYR A 73 -4.30 -16.68 18.37
C TYR A 73 -3.08 -15.79 18.10
N GLU A 74 -2.68 -15.64 16.83
CA GLU A 74 -1.55 -14.77 16.47
C GLU A 74 -1.87 -13.29 16.75
N PHE A 75 -3.12 -12.86 16.58
CA PHE A 75 -3.54 -11.50 16.91
C PHE A 75 -3.37 -11.20 18.40
N LYS A 76 -3.88 -12.08 19.28
CA LYS A 76 -3.70 -11.95 20.74
C LYS A 76 -2.23 -11.92 21.16
N LYS A 77 -1.40 -12.70 20.49
CA LYS A 77 0.05 -12.74 20.75
C LYS A 77 0.71 -11.41 20.36
N VAL A 78 0.35 -10.82 19.23
CA VAL A 78 0.83 -9.50 18.81
C VAL A 78 0.34 -8.40 19.74
N GLU A 79 -0.94 -8.42 20.15
CA GLU A 79 -1.49 -7.47 21.14
C GLU A 79 -0.71 -7.51 22.45
N HIS A 80 -0.38 -8.71 22.94
CA HIS A 80 0.43 -8.85 24.15
C HIS A 80 1.85 -8.29 23.99
N GLN A 81 2.47 -8.48 22.82
CA GLN A 81 3.79 -7.92 22.52
C GLN A 81 3.75 -6.39 22.46
N ILE A 82 2.72 -5.82 21.84
CA ILE A 82 2.50 -4.36 21.77
C ILE A 82 2.36 -3.79 23.18
N ALA A 83 1.48 -4.35 24.01
CA ALA A 83 1.26 -3.88 25.38
C ALA A 83 2.54 -3.93 26.23
N LYS A 84 3.37 -4.98 26.05
CA LYS A 84 4.68 -5.06 26.71
C LYS A 84 5.62 -3.95 26.24
N GLN A 85 5.64 -3.66 24.94
CA GLN A 85 6.51 -2.64 24.37
C GLN A 85 6.08 -1.22 24.76
N GLU A 86 4.77 -0.96 24.86
CA GLU A 86 4.21 0.30 25.36
C GLU A 86 4.70 0.56 26.79
N LYS A 87 4.54 -0.42 27.69
CA LYS A 87 5.02 -0.30 29.08
C LYS A 87 6.52 -0.01 29.20
N ILE A 88 7.34 -0.63 28.34
CA ILE A 88 8.79 -0.35 28.31
C ILE A 88 9.06 1.07 27.82
N THR A 89 8.29 1.55 26.85
CA THR A 89 8.46 2.87 26.24
C THR A 89 8.03 3.96 27.24
N ASP A 90 6.92 3.77 27.93
CA ASP A 90 6.45 4.70 28.98
C ASP A 90 7.45 4.84 30.12
N GLN A 91 8.06 3.71 30.54
CA GLN A 91 9.12 3.75 31.55
C GLN A 91 10.33 4.55 31.06
N LYS A 92 10.76 4.35 29.81
CA LYS A 92 11.89 5.11 29.23
C LYS A 92 11.59 6.61 29.09
N ILE A 93 10.36 6.98 28.74
CA ILE A 93 9.92 8.37 28.67
C ILE A 93 10.02 8.99 30.08
N THR A 94 9.48 8.30 31.09
CA THR A 94 9.55 8.75 32.49
C THR A 94 11.00 8.94 32.97
N ASP A 95 11.89 8.01 32.65
CA ASP A 95 13.31 8.11 33.02
C ASP A 95 14.02 9.28 32.32
N LEU A 96 13.65 9.57 31.07
CA LEU A 96 14.18 10.71 30.31
C LEU A 96 13.66 12.04 30.86
N ASP A 97 12.37 12.14 31.20
CA ASP A 97 11.79 13.36 31.78
C ASP A 97 12.48 13.71 33.10
N ASN A 98 12.68 12.73 33.99
CA ASN A 98 13.43 12.89 35.24
C ASN A 98 14.90 13.31 35.02
N LYS A 99 15.50 12.96 33.87
CA LYS A 99 16.86 13.37 33.53
C LYS A 99 16.90 14.79 32.96
N VAL A 100 15.90 15.15 32.14
CA VAL A 100 15.75 16.51 31.61
C VAL A 100 15.51 17.49 32.76
N GLU A 101 14.66 17.15 33.73
CA GLU A 101 14.39 17.99 34.90
C GLU A 101 15.67 18.29 35.70
N ARG A 102 16.43 17.26 36.09
CA ARG A 102 17.73 17.42 36.75
C ARG A 102 18.72 18.26 35.96
N ASN A 103 18.85 17.99 34.66
CA ASN A 103 19.75 18.77 33.81
C ASN A 103 19.30 20.23 33.68
N THR A 104 18.00 20.49 33.73
CA THR A 104 17.44 21.86 33.67
C THR A 104 17.76 22.62 34.96
N GLU A 105 17.63 21.96 36.12
CA GLU A 105 18.05 22.50 37.42
C GLU A 105 19.55 22.83 37.45
N GLU A 106 20.40 21.91 36.98
CA GLU A 106 21.86 22.14 36.88
C GLU A 106 22.20 23.33 35.99
N ILE A 107 21.52 23.48 34.84
CA ILE A 107 21.71 24.61 33.93
C ILE A 107 21.34 25.94 34.61
N GLU A 108 20.22 26.00 35.34
CA GLU A 108 19.84 27.22 36.07
C GLU A 108 20.84 27.56 37.17
N GLU A 109 21.37 26.57 37.87
CA GLU A 109 22.40 26.78 38.89
C GLU A 109 23.72 27.32 38.29
N ILE A 110 24.12 26.83 37.11
CA ILE A 110 25.28 27.34 36.38
C ILE A 110 25.04 28.76 35.86
N LYS A 111 23.83 29.07 35.35
CA LYS A 111 23.49 30.42 34.89
C LYS A 111 23.57 31.46 36.01
N GLU A 112 23.11 31.12 37.21
CA GLU A 112 23.22 32.00 38.37
C GLU A 112 24.69 32.22 38.76
N LYS A 113 25.53 31.18 38.75
CA LYS A 113 26.98 31.32 38.97
C LYS A 113 27.67 32.22 37.92
N ILE A 114 27.24 32.16 36.66
CA ILE A 114 27.78 33.03 35.59
C ILE A 114 27.35 34.50 35.76
N LYS A 115 26.17 34.78 36.33
CA LYS A 115 25.74 36.17 36.63
C LYS A 115 26.58 36.83 37.73
N GLU A 116 27.14 36.04 38.66
CA GLU A 116 27.98 36.54 39.75
C GLU A 116 29.42 36.88 39.31
N GLU A 117 29.87 36.39 38.14
CA GLU A 117 31.15 36.76 37.54
C GLU A 117 31.03 38.06 36.72
N LYS A 118 31.81 39.08 37.10
CA LYS A 118 31.79 40.44 36.49
C LYS A 118 31.96 40.40 34.96
N PRO A 119 31.28 41.29 34.21
CA PRO A 119 31.33 41.29 32.76
C PRO A 119 32.73 41.74 32.27
N ILE A 120 33.38 40.90 31.48
CA ILE A 120 34.51 41.31 30.65
C ILE A 120 33.96 42.28 29.60
N ASN A 121 34.45 43.51 29.69
CA ASN A 121 34.16 44.60 28.77
C ASN A 121 34.76 44.28 27.39
N THR A 122 33.89 44.03 26.41
CA THR A 122 34.26 44.15 25.00
C THR A 122 33.19 44.95 24.29
N GLN A 123 33.32 46.27 24.36
CA GLN A 123 32.75 47.18 23.38
C GLN A 123 33.30 46.79 21.99
N ASN A 124 32.46 46.19 21.16
CA ASN A 124 32.51 46.31 19.71
C ASN A 124 31.07 46.16 19.19
N ALA A 125 30.45 47.31 18.93
CA ALA A 125 29.16 47.39 18.26
C ALA A 125 29.25 46.69 16.90
N SER A 126 28.45 45.64 16.72
CA SER A 126 28.27 45.02 15.42
C SER A 126 27.07 45.67 14.74
N THR A 127 27.38 46.44 13.70
CA THR A 127 26.48 46.82 12.61
C THR A 127 25.55 45.66 12.27
N ILE A 128 24.24 45.93 12.18
CA ILE A 128 23.25 45.02 11.60
C ILE A 128 23.57 44.92 10.10
N ILE A 129 24.53 44.07 9.78
CA ILE A 129 24.69 43.47 8.46
C ILE A 129 23.70 42.31 8.49
N TYR A 130 22.68 42.35 7.62
CA TYR A 130 21.94 41.14 7.28
C TYR A 130 22.96 40.14 6.72
N LYS A 131 23.49 39.30 7.60
CA LYS A 131 24.40 38.22 7.24
C LYS A 131 23.62 37.25 6.37
N THR A 132 23.72 37.44 5.06
CA THR A 132 23.46 36.42 4.05
C THR A 132 24.44 35.23 4.15
N GLU A 133 25.40 35.27 5.09
CA GLU A 133 26.35 34.19 5.42
C GLU A 133 25.68 32.90 5.98
N GLY A 134 24.40 32.93 6.35
CA GLY A 134 23.67 31.74 6.82
C GLY A 134 23.11 30.83 5.72
N LEU A 135 23.13 31.25 4.46
CA LEU A 135 22.51 30.49 3.35
C LEU A 135 23.48 29.58 2.58
N THR A 136 24.80 29.64 2.85
CA THR A 136 25.82 28.99 2.01
C THR A 136 26.52 27.77 2.63
N THR A 137 26.14 27.33 3.83
CA THR A 137 26.85 26.23 4.55
C THR A 137 25.93 25.27 5.31
N LEU A 138 24.75 24.94 4.76
CA LEU A 138 23.92 23.88 5.33
C LEU A 138 24.61 22.53 5.11
N LYS A 139 25.30 22.04 6.15
CA LYS A 139 25.84 20.68 6.20
C LYS A 139 24.71 19.68 5.92
N PRO A 140 24.94 18.65 5.09
CA PRO A 140 23.95 17.62 4.82
C PRO A 140 23.46 16.97 6.12
N LYS A 141 22.17 16.60 6.15
CA LYS A 141 21.68 15.71 7.20
C LYS A 141 22.33 14.34 7.04
N LYS A 142 22.64 13.70 8.16
CA LYS A 142 23.13 12.32 8.16
C LYS A 142 22.06 11.36 7.64
N PHE A 143 22.51 10.27 7.03
CA PHE A 143 21.64 9.22 6.51
C PHE A 143 21.85 7.92 7.28
N ASP A 144 20.78 7.43 7.90
CA ASP A 144 20.75 6.24 8.77
C ASP A 144 20.40 4.94 8.03
N GLY A 145 20.04 5.03 6.74
CA GLY A 145 19.52 3.91 5.95
C GLY A 145 17.99 3.87 5.84
N SER A 146 17.27 4.82 6.45
CA SER A 146 15.81 4.88 6.48
C SER A 146 15.23 5.92 5.53
N PHE A 147 14.11 5.60 4.89
CA PHE A 147 13.32 6.58 4.12
C PHE A 147 12.60 7.62 4.97
N ARG A 148 12.50 7.38 6.29
CA ARG A 148 11.78 8.27 7.21
C ARG A 148 12.61 9.50 7.60
N SER A 149 13.94 9.38 7.58
CA SER A 149 14.86 10.46 7.95
C SER A 149 15.12 11.37 6.75
N VAL A 150 15.74 10.83 5.69
CA VAL A 150 16.13 11.52 4.46
C VAL A 150 16.00 10.55 3.30
N HIS A 151 15.35 10.99 2.21
CA HIS A 151 15.29 10.17 1.00
C HIS A 151 16.69 9.94 0.40
N PRO A 152 17.09 8.73 -0.01
CA PRO A 152 18.43 8.42 -0.51
C PRO A 152 18.91 9.36 -1.64
N VAL A 153 18.03 9.65 -2.60
CA VAL A 153 18.32 10.60 -3.70
C VAL A 153 18.51 12.04 -3.18
N ASN A 154 17.73 12.46 -2.17
CA ASN A 154 17.87 13.80 -1.59
C ASN A 154 19.15 13.92 -0.77
N PHE A 155 19.54 12.85 -0.07
CA PHE A 155 20.81 12.77 0.64
C PHE A 155 21.99 12.99 -0.31
N LEU A 156 22.04 12.22 -1.41
CA LEU A 156 23.08 12.36 -2.42
C LEU A 156 23.10 13.77 -3.05
N LYS A 157 21.94 14.32 -3.42
CA LYS A 157 21.85 15.69 -3.93
C LYS A 157 22.36 16.72 -2.93
N SER A 158 22.06 16.53 -1.64
CA SER A 158 22.51 17.44 -0.57
C SER A 158 24.02 17.36 -0.37
N LEU A 159 24.60 16.16 -0.42
CA LEU A 159 26.06 15.96 -0.38
C LEU A 159 26.75 16.60 -1.59
N GLU A 160 26.24 16.36 -2.80
CA GLU A 160 26.80 16.92 -4.02
C GLU A 160 26.77 18.45 -4.00
N ASN A 161 25.65 19.05 -3.59
CA ASN A 161 25.52 20.50 -3.42
C ASN A 161 26.51 21.03 -2.38
N TYR A 162 26.66 20.34 -1.24
CA TYR A 162 27.61 20.71 -0.21
C TYR A 162 29.06 20.70 -0.74
N TRP A 163 29.41 19.69 -1.54
CA TRP A 163 30.74 19.59 -2.13
C TRP A 163 31.03 20.64 -3.18
N MET A 164 30.02 21.01 -3.98
CA MET A 164 30.15 22.10 -4.94
C MET A 164 30.44 23.42 -4.22
N ASN A 165 29.76 23.68 -3.10
CA ASN A 165 29.95 24.90 -2.32
C ASN A 165 31.28 24.93 -1.55
N MET A 166 31.80 23.76 -1.15
CA MET A 166 33.07 23.63 -0.42
C MET A 166 34.29 23.40 -1.33
N HIS A 167 34.09 23.35 -2.66
CA HIS A 167 35.14 23.08 -3.65
C HIS A 167 35.99 21.84 -3.32
N LEU A 168 35.35 20.78 -2.84
CA LEU A 168 36.04 19.57 -2.39
C LEU A 168 36.62 18.79 -3.57
N LYS A 169 37.89 18.38 -3.43
CA LYS A 169 38.55 17.48 -4.38
C LYS A 169 37.97 16.07 -4.28
N GLU A 170 37.97 15.33 -5.40
CA GLU A 170 37.47 13.94 -5.46
C GLU A 170 38.06 13.05 -4.36
N GLU A 171 39.36 13.21 -4.09
CA GLU A 171 40.10 12.46 -3.06
C GLU A 171 39.51 12.62 -1.65
N GLN A 172 38.83 13.74 -1.37
CA GLN A 172 38.25 14.02 -0.06
C GLN A 172 36.78 13.62 0.05
N LYS A 173 36.10 13.35 -1.07
CA LYS A 173 34.65 13.10 -1.10
C LYS A 173 34.27 11.81 -0.40
N MET A 174 35.06 10.75 -0.56
CA MET A 174 34.80 9.44 0.07
C MET A 174 34.90 9.53 1.60
N ASN A 175 35.98 10.10 2.12
CA ASN A 175 36.19 10.26 3.56
C ASN A 175 35.09 11.11 4.20
N ILE A 176 34.74 12.23 3.55
CA ILE A 176 33.70 13.12 4.07
C ILE A 176 32.33 12.45 3.98
N MET A 177 32.04 11.69 2.90
CA MET A 177 30.78 10.97 2.74
C MET A 177 30.52 10.02 3.92
N GLU A 178 31.54 9.29 4.37
CA GLU A 178 31.42 8.35 5.49
C GLU A 178 31.00 9.01 6.81
N ASP A 179 31.44 10.26 7.06
CA ASP A 179 31.05 11.02 8.25
C ASP A 179 29.55 11.38 8.28
N TYR A 180 28.90 11.37 7.11
CA TYR A 180 27.47 11.64 6.95
C TYR A 180 26.61 10.37 6.86
N LEU A 181 27.21 9.20 7.00
CA LEU A 181 26.48 7.93 7.13
C LEU A 181 26.43 7.49 8.58
N GLU A 182 25.28 6.98 9.01
CA GLU A 182 25.09 6.44 10.36
C GLU A 182 24.21 5.20 10.34
N GLY A 183 24.07 4.54 11.49
CA GLY A 183 23.20 3.38 11.66
C GLY A 183 23.47 2.26 10.64
N CYS A 184 22.40 1.79 10.01
CA CYS A 184 22.45 0.69 9.04
C CYS A 184 23.21 1.08 7.76
N ALA A 185 23.14 2.35 7.35
CA ALA A 185 23.86 2.83 6.18
C ALA A 185 25.37 2.81 6.42
N LYS A 186 25.82 3.22 7.62
CA LYS A 186 27.24 3.13 7.98
C LYS A 186 27.73 1.68 8.02
N ALA A 187 26.98 0.78 8.68
CA ALA A 187 27.35 -0.64 8.74
C ALA A 187 27.44 -1.28 7.33
N TRP A 188 26.53 -0.92 6.42
CA TRP A 188 26.59 -1.36 5.03
C TRP A 188 27.81 -0.79 4.30
N THR A 189 28.13 0.49 4.53
CA THR A 189 29.31 1.13 3.94
C THR A 189 30.60 0.52 4.42
N ASP A 190 30.77 0.31 5.73
CA ASP A 190 31.98 -0.27 6.31
C ASP A 190 32.26 -1.69 5.74
N LEU A 191 31.21 -2.43 5.31
CA LEU A 191 31.33 -3.74 4.69
C LEU A 191 31.79 -3.69 3.21
N HIS A 192 31.38 -2.68 2.46
CA HIS A 192 31.59 -2.60 1.00
C HIS A 192 32.60 -1.53 0.58
N GLN A 193 33.11 -0.73 1.51
CA GLN A 193 34.01 0.40 1.26
C GLN A 193 35.24 0.01 0.43
N SER A 194 35.81 -1.18 0.66
CA SER A 194 36.98 -1.70 -0.07
C SER A 194 36.72 -2.00 -1.54
N GLU A 195 35.46 -2.08 -1.95
CA GLU A 195 35.05 -2.41 -3.31
C GLU A 195 34.96 -1.18 -4.22
N TRP A 196 34.90 0.03 -3.64
CA TRP A 196 34.67 1.27 -4.39
C TRP A 196 35.96 2.06 -4.57
N ARG A 197 36.23 2.46 -5.81
CA ARG A 197 37.42 3.28 -6.16
C ARG A 197 37.15 4.77 -6.17
N ASN A 198 35.89 5.15 -6.31
CA ASN A 198 35.47 6.54 -6.48
C ASN A 198 34.02 6.71 -6.03
N PHE A 199 33.61 7.98 -5.86
CA PHE A 199 32.25 8.30 -5.44
C PHE A 199 31.18 7.84 -6.43
N LYS A 200 31.49 7.74 -7.73
CA LYS A 200 30.52 7.32 -8.74
C LYS A 200 30.12 5.85 -8.56
N GLU A 201 31.07 4.99 -8.22
CA GLU A 201 30.82 3.58 -7.88
C GLU A 201 29.98 3.47 -6.61
N PHE A 202 30.37 4.19 -5.55
CA PHE A 202 29.57 4.28 -4.32
C PHE A 202 28.13 4.73 -4.62
N LYS A 203 27.94 5.81 -5.39
CA LYS A 203 26.61 6.35 -5.71
C LYS A 203 25.72 5.32 -6.40
N ARG A 204 26.29 4.51 -7.31
CA ARG A 204 25.56 3.45 -7.99
C ARG A 204 25.12 2.36 -7.00
N GLU A 205 26.04 1.81 -6.22
CA GLU A 205 25.73 0.74 -5.26
C GLU A 205 24.82 1.24 -4.13
N PHE A 206 24.98 2.50 -3.72
CA PHE A 206 24.13 3.14 -2.72
C PHE A 206 22.69 3.27 -3.22
N LEU A 207 22.50 3.70 -4.47
CA LEU A 207 21.17 3.76 -5.07
C LEU A 207 20.59 2.37 -5.28
N GLU A 208 21.39 1.37 -5.66
CA GLU A 208 20.90 -0.01 -5.75
C GLU A 208 20.46 -0.53 -4.37
N GLN A 209 21.28 -0.34 -3.34
CA GLN A 209 20.94 -0.80 -1.99
C GLN A 209 19.74 -0.06 -1.40
N PHE A 210 19.71 1.27 -1.48
CA PHE A 210 18.74 2.10 -0.77
C PHE A 210 17.57 2.58 -1.63
N TRP A 211 17.67 2.58 -2.96
CA TRP A 211 16.64 3.05 -3.90
C TRP A 211 16.55 2.19 -5.19
N SER A 212 16.67 0.86 -5.06
CA SER A 212 16.60 -0.07 -6.19
C SER A 212 15.35 0.09 -7.04
N THR A 213 15.44 -0.41 -8.27
CA THR A 213 14.29 -0.56 -9.18
C THR A 213 13.12 -1.31 -8.53
N GLU A 214 13.40 -2.33 -7.70
CA GLU A 214 12.37 -3.06 -6.95
C GLU A 214 11.63 -2.15 -5.96
N LYS A 215 12.36 -1.34 -5.18
CA LYS A 215 11.76 -0.40 -4.23
C LYS A 215 10.91 0.65 -4.94
N GLN A 216 11.38 1.14 -6.09
CA GLN A 216 10.63 2.07 -6.93
C GLN A 216 9.35 1.41 -7.48
N ASN A 217 9.43 0.18 -8.00
CA ASN A 217 8.27 -0.57 -8.50
C ASN A 217 7.25 -0.82 -7.40
N LYS A 218 7.68 -1.12 -6.17
CA LYS A 218 6.78 -1.25 -5.03
C LYS A 218 5.97 0.04 -4.79
N ILE A 219 6.61 1.20 -4.87
CA ILE A 219 5.91 2.49 -4.72
C ILE A 219 4.94 2.71 -5.89
N ARG A 220 5.31 2.36 -7.12
CA ARG A 220 4.40 2.42 -8.27
C ARG A 220 3.17 1.54 -8.10
N HIS A 221 3.37 0.31 -7.65
CA HIS A 221 2.27 -0.60 -7.37
C HIS A 221 1.36 -0.05 -6.29
N GLN A 222 1.91 0.51 -5.21
CA GLN A 222 1.10 1.14 -4.18
C GLN A 222 0.34 2.35 -4.71
N LEU A 223 0.96 3.21 -5.53
CA LEU A 223 0.30 4.38 -6.13
C LEU A 223 -0.91 4.00 -6.98
N ASN A 224 -0.91 2.82 -7.62
CA ASN A 224 -2.03 2.39 -8.45
C ASN A 224 -3.10 1.60 -7.68
N MET A 225 -3.01 1.53 -6.34
CA MET A 225 -4.05 0.88 -5.54
C MET A 225 -5.22 1.83 -5.33
N PRO A 226 -6.47 1.43 -5.64
CA PRO A 226 -7.62 2.29 -5.41
C PRO A 226 -7.92 2.41 -3.91
N ARG A 227 -8.62 3.48 -3.52
CA ARG A 227 -9.15 3.70 -2.17
C ARG A 227 -8.09 3.71 -1.04
N LEU A 228 -6.94 4.32 -1.31
CA LEU A 228 -5.88 4.47 -0.33
C LEU A 228 -6.07 5.62 0.65
N TYR A 229 -6.95 6.58 0.35
CA TYR A 229 -7.21 7.68 1.27
C TYR A 229 -7.87 7.17 2.56
N ASN A 230 -7.37 7.64 3.70
CA ASN A 230 -7.95 7.38 5.02
C ASN A 230 -7.93 8.68 5.83
N ALA A 231 -9.10 9.09 6.31
CA ALA A 231 -9.27 10.32 7.11
C ALA A 231 -8.42 10.33 8.39
N ARG A 232 -8.05 9.17 8.93
CA ARG A 232 -7.14 9.07 10.09
C ARG A 232 -5.71 9.52 9.78
N ASN A 233 -5.32 9.57 8.50
CA ASN A 233 -3.96 9.88 8.06
C ASN A 233 -3.77 11.36 7.67
N GLY A 234 -4.80 12.19 7.82
CA GLY A 234 -4.74 13.62 7.51
C GLY A 234 -5.82 14.08 6.51
N SER A 235 -5.66 15.31 6.04
CA SER A 235 -6.55 15.93 5.07
C SER A 235 -6.40 15.30 3.67
N TYR A 236 -7.34 15.60 2.77
CA TYR A 236 -7.21 15.21 1.37
C TYR A 236 -5.95 15.78 0.72
N THR A 237 -5.56 17.02 1.06
CA THR A 237 -4.35 17.65 0.54
C THR A 237 -3.08 17.04 1.12
N ASP A 238 -3.06 16.70 2.41
CA ASP A 238 -1.93 15.97 3.01
C ASP A 238 -1.67 14.65 2.27
N HIS A 239 -2.74 13.93 1.91
CA HIS A 239 -2.63 12.69 1.14
C HIS A 239 -2.04 12.92 -0.25
N VAL A 240 -2.47 13.97 -0.96
CA VAL A 240 -1.89 14.34 -2.26
C VAL A 240 -0.41 14.68 -2.11
N TRP A 241 -0.04 15.55 -1.17
CA TRP A 241 1.35 15.96 -0.96
C TRP A 241 2.25 14.82 -0.52
N TYR A 242 1.75 13.90 0.30
CA TYR A 242 2.44 12.68 0.67
C TYR A 242 2.84 11.86 -0.57
N TRP A 243 1.91 11.61 -1.48
CA TRP A 243 2.16 10.83 -2.68
C TRP A 243 2.99 11.58 -3.72
N VAL A 244 2.81 12.89 -3.87
CA VAL A 244 3.67 13.74 -4.73
C VAL A 244 5.13 13.68 -4.24
N SER A 245 5.36 13.81 -2.93
CA SER A 245 6.69 13.71 -2.34
C SER A 245 7.28 12.31 -2.51
N LYS A 246 6.48 11.26 -2.26
CA LYS A 246 6.91 9.86 -2.33
C LYS A 246 7.24 9.40 -3.76
N THR A 247 6.61 10.00 -4.77
CA THR A 247 6.82 9.66 -6.19
C THR A 247 7.85 10.55 -6.88
N ALA A 248 8.31 11.63 -6.23
CA ALA A 248 9.16 12.67 -6.82
C ALA A 248 10.48 12.15 -7.41
N HIS A 249 11.03 11.07 -6.83
CA HIS A 249 12.32 10.48 -7.24
C HIS A 249 12.18 9.16 -7.98
N LEU A 250 10.98 8.83 -8.46
CA LEU A 250 10.78 7.64 -9.29
C LEU A 250 11.39 7.85 -10.67
N GLU A 251 12.08 6.81 -11.15
CA GLU A 251 12.64 6.74 -12.50
C GLU A 251 11.95 5.60 -13.28
N PRO A 252 11.41 5.87 -14.48
CA PRO A 252 11.18 7.18 -15.08
C PRO A 252 10.17 8.03 -14.30
N ARG A 253 10.31 9.36 -14.36
CA ARG A 253 9.40 10.27 -13.67
C ARG A 253 7.96 10.08 -14.16
N ILE A 254 7.01 9.99 -13.23
CA ILE A 254 5.58 9.91 -13.57
C ILE A 254 5.14 11.27 -14.11
N LYS A 255 4.41 11.26 -15.23
CA LYS A 255 3.84 12.49 -15.77
C LYS A 255 2.72 13.00 -14.87
N GLU A 256 2.54 14.31 -14.83
CA GLU A 256 1.61 14.93 -13.87
C GLU A 256 0.15 14.48 -14.11
N ASP A 257 -0.25 14.33 -15.37
CA ASP A 257 -1.56 13.78 -15.77
C ASP A 257 -1.79 12.37 -15.23
N GLN A 258 -0.83 11.47 -15.42
CA GLN A 258 -0.89 10.09 -14.93
C GLN A 258 -0.90 10.03 -13.39
N LEU A 259 -0.15 10.93 -12.74
CA LEU A 259 -0.14 11.01 -11.28
C LEU A 259 -1.50 11.48 -10.75
N ILE A 260 -2.12 12.47 -11.40
CA ILE A 260 -3.45 12.95 -11.02
C ILE A 260 -4.48 11.83 -11.16
N GLU A 261 -4.49 11.10 -12.28
CA GLU A 261 -5.41 9.97 -12.48
C GLU A 261 -5.31 8.94 -11.36
N ALA A 262 -4.09 8.50 -11.02
CA ALA A 262 -3.86 7.56 -9.93
C ALA A 262 -4.28 8.14 -8.56
N LEU A 263 -4.01 9.43 -8.31
CA LEU A 263 -4.41 10.08 -7.07
C LEU A 263 -5.93 10.21 -6.91
N VAL A 264 -6.66 10.47 -8.00
CA VAL A 264 -8.13 10.52 -7.98
C VAL A 264 -8.69 9.17 -7.52
N ASP A 265 -8.13 8.06 -8.04
CA ASP A 265 -8.54 6.69 -7.69
C ASP A 265 -8.34 6.34 -6.21
N HIS A 266 -7.51 7.10 -5.48
CA HIS A 266 -7.33 6.91 -4.04
C HIS A 266 -8.54 7.34 -3.21
N PHE A 267 -9.37 8.26 -3.72
CA PHE A 267 -10.47 8.83 -2.95
C PHE A 267 -11.77 8.02 -3.06
N PRO A 268 -12.72 8.21 -2.15
CA PRO A 268 -14.09 7.68 -2.27
C PRO A 268 -14.82 8.14 -3.53
N ARG A 269 -15.83 7.36 -3.96
CA ARG A 269 -16.47 7.54 -5.28
C ARG A 269 -17.19 8.89 -5.44
N ASP A 270 -17.81 9.38 -4.39
CA ASP A 270 -18.41 10.70 -4.29
C ASP A 270 -17.40 11.81 -4.57
N ILE A 271 -16.22 11.73 -3.94
CA ILE A 271 -15.13 12.70 -4.16
C ILE A 271 -14.60 12.59 -5.59
N GLN A 272 -14.39 11.36 -6.09
CA GLN A 272 -13.96 11.12 -7.47
C GLN A 272 -14.89 11.80 -8.49
N MET A 273 -16.20 11.68 -8.32
CA MET A 273 -17.18 12.32 -9.23
C MET A 273 -17.03 13.84 -9.26
N VAL A 274 -16.81 14.47 -8.10
CA VAL A 274 -16.57 15.92 -8.04
C VAL A 274 -15.27 16.30 -8.74
N LEU A 275 -14.20 15.54 -8.53
CA LEU A 275 -12.89 15.78 -9.15
C LEU A 275 -12.93 15.63 -10.67
N TYR A 276 -13.65 14.64 -11.19
CA TYR A 276 -13.87 14.48 -12.63
C TYR A 276 -14.71 15.60 -13.22
N ALA A 277 -15.79 16.01 -12.54
CA ALA A 277 -16.64 17.11 -12.98
C ALA A 277 -15.88 18.45 -13.03
N ALA A 278 -15.00 18.68 -12.05
CA ALA A 278 -14.17 19.88 -11.96
C ALA A 278 -12.96 19.89 -12.93
N GLN A 279 -12.69 18.77 -13.63
CA GLN A 279 -11.55 18.60 -14.54
C GLN A 279 -10.21 19.03 -13.92
N ALA A 280 -9.83 18.42 -12.80
CA ALA A 280 -8.52 18.66 -12.20
C ALA A 280 -7.38 18.25 -13.17
N LYS A 281 -6.69 19.24 -13.76
CA LYS A 281 -5.62 19.04 -14.77
C LYS A 281 -4.20 19.23 -14.23
N THR A 282 -4.07 19.79 -13.04
CA THR A 282 -2.77 20.02 -12.37
C THR A 282 -2.88 19.62 -10.91
N ILE A 283 -1.77 19.27 -10.29
CA ILE A 283 -1.73 18.93 -8.85
C ILE A 283 -2.24 20.10 -8.01
N LYS A 284 -1.91 21.34 -8.40
CA LYS A 284 -2.41 22.56 -7.75
C LYS A 284 -3.94 22.67 -7.82
N ASN A 285 -4.53 22.47 -8.99
CA ASN A 285 -5.99 22.53 -9.16
C ASN A 285 -6.66 21.40 -8.35
N LEU A 286 -6.08 20.19 -8.38
CA LEU A 286 -6.55 19.06 -7.57
C LEU A 286 -6.60 19.41 -6.08
N THR A 287 -5.53 20.00 -5.53
CA THR A 287 -5.50 20.39 -4.10
C THR A 287 -6.50 21.49 -3.78
N GLU A 288 -6.65 22.50 -4.63
CA GLU A 288 -7.62 23.60 -4.41
C GLU A 288 -9.07 23.12 -4.40
N ILE A 289 -9.41 22.13 -5.25
CA ILE A 289 -10.75 21.52 -5.25
C ILE A 289 -10.96 20.68 -3.99
N LEU A 290 -9.97 19.88 -3.61
CA LEU A 290 -10.03 19.03 -2.41
C LEU A 290 -10.17 19.84 -1.12
N GLU A 291 -9.49 20.99 -1.00
CA GLU A 291 -9.65 21.91 0.14
C GLU A 291 -11.08 22.40 0.26
N LYS A 292 -11.68 22.88 -0.84
CA LYS A 292 -13.07 23.34 -0.85
C LYS A 292 -14.07 22.24 -0.46
N ILE A 293 -13.87 21.03 -0.95
CA ILE A 293 -14.70 19.87 -0.58
C ILE A 293 -14.60 19.60 0.92
N GLN A 294 -13.40 19.67 1.49
CA GLN A 294 -13.17 19.39 2.90
C GLN A 294 -13.68 20.50 3.82
N GLU A 295 -13.70 21.76 3.37
CA GLU A 295 -14.30 22.89 4.11
C GLU A 295 -15.84 22.85 4.11
N THR A 296 -16.45 22.17 3.13
CA THR A 296 -17.91 22.11 2.96
C THR A 296 -18.54 20.93 3.71
N ASN A 297 -17.73 19.97 4.19
CA ASN A 297 -18.15 18.76 4.93
C ASN A 297 -17.76 18.83 6.41
#